data_AF-A0A3L7SIH6-F1
#
_entry.id   AF-A0A3L7SIH6-F1
#
_cell.length_a   1.000
_cell.length_b   1.000
_cell.length_c   1.000
_cell.angle_alpha   90.00
_cell.angle_beta   90.00
_cell.angle_gamma   90.00
#
_symmetry.space_group_name_H-M   'P 1'
#
loop_
_entity.id
_entity.type
_entity.pdbx_description
1 polymer ?
#
loop_
_entity_poly.entity_id
_entity_poly.type
_entity_poly.pdbx_seq_one_letter_code
_entity_poly.pdbx_strand_id
1 'polypeptide(L)'
;CSLSVDELAAGDGVFAIGNPLGLERSVSQGIVSTRNRNFDGLVYLQTDAAINPGNSGGPLFNLKGEVVGVTNMKATSGDNLGFAIPIRYVKDFLRNRDAFGYDKTNPNAGYRYMDAPRRVKPAVVSSKSVEGRSGL
;
A
#
# COMPACT_ATOMS: atom_id res chain seq x y z
N CYS A 1 15.74 13.49 2.01
CA CYS A 1 14.29 13.61 2.26
C CYS A 1 13.94 12.77 3.47
N SER A 2 13.69 13.41 4.62
CA SER A 2 13.31 12.76 5.86
C SER A 2 11.92 12.12 5.75
N LEU A 3 11.75 11.05 6.51
CA LEU A 3 10.61 10.13 6.51
C LEU A 3 9.47 10.73 7.38
N SER A 4 8.61 11.60 6.84
CA SER A 4 7.52 12.21 7.66
C SER A 4 6.22 11.40 7.71
N VAL A 5 6.16 10.20 7.11
CA VAL A 5 4.98 9.31 7.28
C VAL A 5 4.86 8.83 8.73
N ASP A 6 5.95 8.86 9.50
CA ASP A 6 5.96 8.52 10.92
C ASP A 6 5.29 9.58 11.82
N GLU A 7 5.03 10.80 11.33
CA GLU A 7 4.40 11.86 12.14
C GLU A 7 2.88 11.83 12.12
N LEU A 8 2.25 11.26 11.09
CA LEU A 8 0.79 11.34 10.93
C LEU A 8 0.09 10.55 12.04
N ALA A 9 -0.63 11.20 12.94
CA ALA A 9 -1.33 10.61 14.07
C ALA A 9 -2.83 10.39 13.88
N ALA A 10 -3.39 9.44 14.64
CA ALA A 10 -4.85 9.35 14.71
C ALA A 10 -5.36 10.61 15.43
N GLY A 11 -6.35 11.27 14.85
CA GLY A 11 -6.81 12.59 15.27
C GLY A 11 -6.18 13.75 14.48
N ASP A 12 -5.15 13.52 13.67
CA ASP A 12 -4.56 14.59 12.87
C ASP A 12 -5.52 15.05 11.78
N GLY A 13 -5.63 16.37 11.62
CA GLY A 13 -6.42 17.00 10.57
C GLY A 13 -5.86 16.71 9.18
N VAL A 14 -6.74 16.29 8.29
CA VAL A 14 -6.43 15.98 6.88
C VAL A 14 -7.47 16.55 5.94
N PHE A 15 -7.05 16.77 4.71
CA PHE A 15 -7.89 17.28 3.64
C PHE A 15 -7.75 16.41 2.40
N ALA A 16 -8.87 16.13 1.75
CA ALA A 16 -8.91 15.50 0.45
C ALA A 16 -9.36 16.53 -0.60
N ILE A 17 -8.64 16.59 -1.70
CA ILE A 17 -9.01 17.39 -2.87
C ILE A 17 -9.42 16.46 -4.00
N GLY A 18 -10.51 16.80 -4.67
CA GLY A 18 -10.94 16.09 -5.86
C GLY A 18 -11.91 16.88 -6.72
N ASN A 19 -12.40 16.21 -7.74
CA ASN A 19 -13.41 16.70 -8.66
C ASN A 19 -14.64 15.78 -8.63
N PRO A 20 -15.43 15.79 -7.55
CA PRO A 20 -16.67 15.04 -7.49
C PRO A 20 -17.64 15.56 -8.55
N LEU A 21 -18.13 14.66 -9.41
CA LEU A 21 -19.18 14.93 -10.40
C LEU A 21 -18.88 16.03 -11.45
N GLY A 22 -17.61 16.40 -11.67
CA GLY A 22 -17.24 17.45 -12.62
C GLY A 22 -17.26 18.87 -12.03
N LEU A 23 -17.58 19.00 -10.74
CA LEU A 23 -17.39 20.24 -9.98
C LEU A 23 -15.90 20.36 -9.62
N GLU A 24 -15.14 21.09 -10.44
CA GLU A 24 -13.72 21.34 -10.19
C GLU A 24 -13.47 21.84 -8.75
N ARG A 25 -12.43 21.30 -8.09
CA ARG A 25 -11.83 21.81 -6.83
C ARG A 25 -12.68 21.64 -5.56
N SER A 26 -13.34 20.51 -5.36
CA SER A 26 -13.96 20.23 -4.06
C SER A 26 -12.93 19.81 -3.02
N VAL A 27 -12.96 20.47 -1.87
CA VAL A 27 -12.13 20.16 -0.69
C VAL A 27 -13.02 19.55 0.37
N SER A 28 -12.66 18.39 0.91
CA SER A 28 -13.25 17.83 2.11
C SER A 28 -12.24 17.78 3.24
N GLN A 29 -12.66 18.16 4.43
CA GLN A 29 -11.84 18.10 5.64
C GLN A 29 -12.30 16.94 6.52
N GLY A 30 -11.34 16.33 7.21
CA GLY A 30 -11.59 15.35 8.25
C GLY A 30 -10.35 15.15 9.12
N ILE A 31 -10.30 14.03 9.80
CA ILE A 31 -9.18 13.54 10.59
C ILE A 31 -8.74 12.16 10.13
N VAL A 32 -7.54 11.76 10.54
CA VAL A 32 -7.11 10.36 10.46
C VAL A 32 -7.78 9.58 11.58
N SER A 33 -8.68 8.67 11.24
CA SER A 33 -9.32 7.80 12.22
C SER A 33 -8.40 6.65 12.64
N THR A 34 -7.66 6.05 11.69
CA THR A 34 -6.76 4.92 11.94
C THR A 34 -5.70 4.83 10.83
N ARG A 35 -4.46 4.48 11.16
CA ARG A 35 -3.36 4.41 10.18
C ARG A 35 -3.16 3.02 9.55
N ASN A 36 -3.60 1.99 10.25
CA ASN A 36 -3.23 0.60 9.96
C ASN A 36 -4.45 -0.30 9.73
N ARG A 37 -5.36 0.09 8.85
CA ARG A 37 -6.44 -0.83 8.43
C ARG A 37 -5.89 -1.82 7.43
N ASN A 38 -5.85 -3.09 7.79
CA ASN A 38 -5.38 -4.16 6.92
C ASN A 38 -6.56 -4.76 6.16
N PHE A 39 -6.48 -4.74 4.82
CA PHE A 39 -7.35 -5.47 3.92
C PHE A 39 -6.49 -6.32 3.00
N ASP A 40 -6.63 -7.65 3.09
CA ASP A 40 -5.93 -8.63 2.26
C ASP A 40 -4.40 -8.43 2.16
N GLY A 41 -3.77 -8.00 3.27
CA GLY A 41 -2.32 -7.78 3.35
C GLY A 41 -1.87 -6.38 2.94
N LEU A 42 -2.78 -5.51 2.49
CA LEU A 42 -2.52 -4.11 2.19
C LEU A 42 -2.98 -3.23 3.34
N VAL A 43 -2.16 -2.23 3.68
CA VAL A 43 -2.45 -1.30 4.78
C VAL A 43 -3.01 0.00 4.21
N TYR A 44 -4.12 0.46 4.78
CA TYR A 44 -4.81 1.69 4.41
C TYR A 44 -4.89 2.66 5.58
N LEU A 45 -4.83 3.95 5.24
CA LEU A 45 -5.24 5.04 6.12
C LEU A 45 -6.76 5.12 6.09
N GLN A 46 -7.39 5.19 7.25
CA GLN A 46 -8.80 5.49 7.40
C GLN A 46 -8.96 6.97 7.76
N THR A 47 -9.89 7.64 7.10
CA THR A 47 -10.28 9.03 7.37
C THR A 47 -11.79 9.18 7.34
N ASP A 48 -12.30 10.12 8.11
CA ASP A 48 -13.70 10.55 8.06
C ASP A 48 -13.93 11.73 7.11
N ALA A 49 -12.87 12.23 6.46
CA ALA A 49 -13.00 13.21 5.39
C ALA A 49 -13.94 12.66 4.31
N ALA A 50 -14.89 13.46 3.86
CA ALA A 50 -15.89 13.01 2.91
C ALA A 50 -15.23 12.51 1.61
N ILE A 51 -15.28 11.21 1.35
CA ILE A 51 -14.80 10.55 0.13
C ILE A 51 -15.99 10.20 -0.76
N ASN A 52 -16.00 10.72 -1.98
CA ASN A 52 -17.07 10.55 -2.96
C ASN A 52 -16.47 10.28 -4.36
N PRO A 53 -17.20 9.63 -5.27
CA PRO A 53 -16.75 9.47 -6.65
C PRO A 53 -16.26 10.80 -7.24
N GLY A 54 -15.00 10.83 -7.72
CA GLY A 54 -14.33 12.01 -8.25
C GLY A 54 -13.29 12.64 -7.31
N ASN A 55 -13.30 12.34 -6.01
CA ASN A 55 -12.12 12.55 -5.16
C ASN A 55 -11.27 11.30 -4.97
N SER A 56 -11.75 10.09 -5.29
CA SER A 56 -10.91 8.89 -5.46
C SER A 56 -9.81 9.13 -6.50
N GLY A 57 -8.55 8.83 -6.13
CA GLY A 57 -7.35 9.12 -6.91
C GLY A 57 -6.70 10.48 -6.60
N GLY A 58 -7.37 11.32 -5.82
CA GLY A 58 -6.86 12.61 -5.36
C GLY A 58 -5.90 12.50 -4.17
N PRO A 59 -5.13 13.58 -3.90
CA PRO A 59 -4.24 13.61 -2.75
C PRO A 59 -5.03 13.80 -1.44
N LEU A 60 -4.62 13.05 -0.42
CA LEU A 60 -4.91 13.33 0.98
C LEU A 60 -3.68 14.02 1.58
N PHE A 61 -3.84 15.21 2.16
CA PHE A 61 -2.74 15.99 2.71
C PHE A 61 -3.01 16.50 4.12
N ASN A 62 -1.94 16.72 4.89
CA ASN A 62 -2.00 17.25 6.25
C ASN A 62 -2.07 18.81 6.24
N LEU A 63 -2.19 19.40 7.43
CA LEU A 63 -2.20 20.86 7.62
C LEU A 63 -0.92 21.56 7.15
N LYS A 64 0.19 20.84 6.99
CA LYS A 64 1.46 21.37 6.47
C LYS A 64 1.49 21.39 4.93
N GLY A 65 0.45 20.89 4.26
CA GLY A 65 0.39 20.76 2.80
C GLY A 65 1.15 19.56 2.24
N GLU A 66 1.55 18.61 3.10
CA GLU A 66 2.26 17.41 2.68
C GLU A 66 1.28 16.30 2.32
N VAL A 67 1.50 15.62 1.19
CA VAL A 67 0.69 14.46 0.80
C VAL A 67 1.00 13.27 1.69
N VAL A 68 0.00 12.82 2.43
CA VAL A 68 0.09 11.68 3.35
C VAL A 68 -0.50 10.40 2.77
N GLY A 69 -1.36 10.51 1.76
CA GLY A 69 -1.90 9.37 1.04
C GLY A 69 -2.63 9.75 -0.24
N VAL A 70 -3.13 8.73 -0.94
CA VAL A 70 -3.98 8.87 -2.12
C VAL A 70 -5.33 8.25 -1.79
N THR A 71 -6.40 9.01 -1.88
CA THR A 71 -7.76 8.51 -1.65
C THR A 71 -8.07 7.39 -2.63
N ASN A 72 -8.67 6.31 -2.16
CA ASN A 72 -8.94 5.14 -3.00
C ASN A 72 -10.44 4.84 -3.00
N MET A 73 -10.98 4.51 -1.84
CA MET A 73 -12.33 3.97 -1.72
C MET A 73 -13.04 4.50 -0.49
N LYS A 74 -14.38 4.42 -0.50
CA LYS A 74 -15.21 4.57 0.69
C LYS A 74 -15.90 3.23 0.98
N ALA A 75 -16.15 2.92 2.25
CA ALA A 75 -17.04 1.81 2.57
C ALA A 75 -18.46 2.14 2.08
N THR A 76 -19.14 1.17 1.47
CA THR A 76 -20.56 1.28 1.10
C THR A 76 -21.49 1.05 2.29
N SER A 77 -21.00 0.39 3.34
CA SER A 77 -21.80 -0.05 4.50
C SER A 77 -21.82 0.93 5.68
N GLY A 78 -21.19 2.10 5.57
CA GLY A 78 -21.22 3.12 6.62
C GLY A 78 -20.76 4.48 6.14
N ASP A 79 -21.39 5.52 6.69
CA ASP A 79 -21.02 6.91 6.43
C ASP A 79 -19.64 7.21 7.04
N ASN A 80 -18.90 8.12 6.39
CA ASN A 80 -17.61 8.64 6.85
C ASN A 80 -16.51 7.57 7.06
N LEU A 81 -16.58 6.48 6.29
CA LEU A 81 -15.53 5.47 6.21
C LEU A 81 -14.74 5.62 4.90
N GLY A 82 -13.86 6.61 4.86
CA GLY A 82 -12.94 6.84 3.75
C GLY A 82 -11.63 6.08 3.94
N PHE A 83 -11.07 5.57 2.84
CA PHE A 83 -9.78 4.89 2.82
C PHE A 83 -8.83 5.51 1.81
N ALA A 84 -7.59 5.69 2.23
CA ALA A 84 -6.49 6.17 1.40
C ALA A 84 -5.30 5.22 1.45
N ILE A 85 -4.62 5.07 0.31
CA ILE A 85 -3.34 4.37 0.21
C ILE A 85 -2.26 5.27 0.83
N PRO A 86 -1.52 4.83 1.86
CA PRO A 86 -0.45 5.61 2.43
C PRO A 86 0.61 6.01 1.39
N ILE A 87 1.12 7.24 1.48
CA ILE A 87 2.10 7.79 0.52
C ILE A 87 3.38 6.96 0.43
N ARG A 88 3.73 6.19 1.47
CA ARG A 88 4.87 5.27 1.45
C ARG A 88 4.78 4.27 0.28
N TYR A 89 3.60 3.68 0.08
CA TYR A 89 3.39 2.70 -0.98
C TYR A 89 3.47 3.33 -2.36
N VAL A 90 2.96 4.54 -2.49
CA VAL A 90 3.04 5.29 -3.76
C VAL A 90 4.50 5.65 -4.06
N LYS A 91 5.28 6.07 -3.06
CA LYS A 91 6.72 6.32 -3.22
C LYS A 91 7.48 5.05 -3.61
N ASP A 92 7.18 3.94 -2.98
CA ASP A 92 7.82 2.65 -3.29
C ASP A 92 7.44 2.16 -4.68
N PHE A 93 6.17 2.34 -5.08
CA PHE A 93 5.70 2.10 -6.44
C PHE A 93 6.43 2.98 -7.45
N LEU A 94 6.54 4.29 -7.22
CA LEU A 94 7.21 5.21 -8.14
C LEU A 94 8.70 4.90 -8.30
N ARG A 95 9.38 4.49 -7.21
CA ARG A 95 10.79 4.09 -7.24
C ARG A 95 11.02 2.78 -8.00
N ASN A 96 10.05 1.86 -7.93
CA ASN A 96 10.15 0.54 -8.53
C ASN A 96 9.14 0.36 -9.67
N ARG A 97 8.73 1.44 -10.33
CA ARG A 97 7.63 1.45 -11.29
C ARG A 97 7.84 0.43 -12.40
N ASP A 98 9.08 0.29 -12.85
CA ASP A 98 9.43 -0.62 -13.93
C ASP A 98 9.26 -2.09 -13.53
N ALA A 99 9.30 -2.42 -12.23
CA ALA A 99 8.98 -3.75 -11.72
C ALA A 99 7.47 -4.03 -11.70
N PHE A 100 6.65 -2.99 -11.49
CA PHE A 100 5.17 -3.09 -11.52
C PHE A 100 4.58 -2.98 -12.93
N GLY A 101 5.29 -2.36 -13.87
CA GLY A 101 4.91 -2.29 -15.28
C GLY A 101 5.23 -3.56 -16.07
N TYR A 102 5.76 -4.59 -15.41
CA TYR A 102 6.06 -5.86 -16.05
C TYR A 102 4.76 -6.58 -16.43
N ASP A 103 4.56 -6.73 -17.73
CA ASP A 103 3.58 -7.64 -18.29
C ASP A 103 4.32 -8.72 -19.08
N LYS A 104 4.26 -9.96 -18.59
CA LYS A 104 4.87 -11.13 -19.24
C LYS A 104 4.34 -11.34 -20.66
N THR A 105 3.14 -10.83 -20.95
CA THR A 105 2.46 -10.98 -22.24
C THR A 105 2.74 -9.81 -23.19
N ASN A 106 3.44 -8.76 -22.76
CA ASN A 106 3.78 -7.61 -23.59
C ASN A 106 5.27 -7.65 -24.03
N PRO A 107 5.58 -8.16 -25.25
CA PRO A 107 6.95 -8.28 -25.74
C PRO A 107 7.65 -6.94 -26.02
N ASN A 108 6.92 -5.81 -26.02
CA ASN A 108 7.46 -4.48 -26.34
C ASN A 108 7.81 -3.65 -25.10
N ALA A 109 7.76 -4.21 -23.88
CA ALA A 109 7.99 -3.46 -22.64
C ALA A 109 9.44 -2.98 -22.43
N GLY A 110 10.39 -3.34 -23.30
CA GLY A 110 11.76 -2.82 -23.30
C GLY A 110 12.68 -3.33 -22.17
N TYR A 111 12.14 -4.04 -21.18
CA TYR A 111 12.88 -4.62 -20.06
C TYR A 111 12.80 -6.15 -20.07
N ARG A 112 13.96 -6.82 -20.07
CA ARG A 112 14.07 -8.28 -19.89
C ARG A 112 14.36 -8.59 -18.42
N TYR A 113 13.33 -8.92 -17.66
CA TYR A 113 13.50 -9.48 -16.33
C TYR A 113 13.89 -10.96 -16.47
N MET A 114 15.03 -11.33 -15.89
CA MET A 114 15.43 -12.73 -15.77
C MET A 114 14.50 -13.44 -14.79
N ASP A 115 14.32 -14.75 -14.98
CA ASP A 115 13.59 -15.55 -14.00
C ASP A 115 14.20 -15.36 -12.60
N ALA A 116 13.32 -15.23 -11.60
CA ALA A 116 13.76 -15.13 -10.22
C ALA A 116 14.66 -16.34 -9.89
N PRO A 117 15.81 -16.14 -9.22
CA PRO A 117 16.69 -17.24 -8.87
C PRO A 117 15.89 -18.29 -8.10
N ARG A 118 15.88 -19.53 -8.60
CA ARG A 118 15.19 -20.64 -7.92
C ARG A 118 15.82 -20.79 -6.54
N ARG A 119 14.98 -20.71 -5.51
CA ARG A 119 15.38 -21.04 -4.13
C ARG A 119 15.86 -22.48 -4.13
N VAL A 120 17.17 -22.71 -4.04
CA VAL A 120 17.73 -24.05 -3.91
C VAL A 120 17.23 -24.58 -2.56
N LYS A 121 16.39 -25.62 -2.59
CA LYS A 121 16.00 -26.31 -1.35
C LYS A 121 17.27 -26.91 -0.74
N PRO A 122 17.58 -26.67 0.55
CA PRO A 122 18.67 -27.36 1.21
C PRO A 122 18.48 -28.87 1.06
N ALA A 123 19.54 -29.58 0.68
CA ALA A 123 19.49 -31.03 0.59
C ALA A 123 19.12 -31.61 1.96
N VAL A 124 18.06 -32.42 2.01
CA VAL A 124 17.67 -33.15 3.22
C VAL A 124 18.77 -34.17 3.50
N VAL A 125 19.57 -33.93 4.55
CA VAL A 125 20.55 -34.91 5.03
C VAL A 125 19.78 -36.03 5.73
N SER A 126 19.67 -37.17 5.06
CA SER A 126 19.12 -38.40 5.66
C SER A 126 20.09 -38.92 6.71
N SER A 127 19.73 -38.82 7.99
CA SER A 127 20.46 -39.48 9.08
C SER A 127 20.23 -40.98 8.99
N LYS A 128 21.23 -41.73 8.51
CA LYS A 128 21.26 -43.18 8.66
C LYS A 128 21.24 -43.53 10.15
N SER A 129 20.24 -44.32 10.56
CA SER A 129 20.14 -44.93 11.88
C SER A 129 21.40 -45.73 12.18
N VAL A 130 22.07 -45.41 13.28
CA VAL A 130 23.13 -46.24 13.87
C VAL A 130 22.43 -47.39 14.58
N GLU A 131 22.45 -48.56 13.94
CA GLU A 131 21.94 -49.80 14.50
C GLU A 131 22.95 -50.31 15.54
N GLY A 132 22.48 -50.45 16.78
CA GLY A 132 23.29 -50.79 17.94
C GLY A 132 23.90 -52.19 17.85
N ARG A 133 25.22 -52.28 18.04
CA ARG A 133 25.88 -53.54 18.38
C ARG A 133 25.69 -53.81 19.87
N SER A 134 24.80 -54.74 20.20
CA SER A 134 24.85 -55.49 21.45
C SER A 134 25.40 -56.88 21.17
N GLY A 135 26.50 -57.28 21.81
CA GLY A 135 26.97 -58.65 21.76
C GLY A 135 28.37 -58.83 22.34
N LEU A 136 28.40 -59.21 23.63
CA LEU A 136 29.41 -59.99 24.38
C LEU A 136 30.85 -59.45 24.46
#